data_AF-A0A7Y4VGU2-F1
#
_entry.id   AF-A0A7Y4VGU2-F1
#
_cell.length_a   1.000
_cell.length_b   1.000
_cell.length_c   1.000
_cell.angle_alpha   90.00
_cell.angle_beta   90.00
_cell.angle_gamma   90.00
#
_symmetry.space_group_name_H-M   'P 1'
#
loop_
_entity.id
_entity.type
_entity.pdbx_description
1 polymer ?
#
loop_
_entity_poly.entity_id
_entity_poly.type
_entity_poly.pdbx_seq_one_letter_code
_entity_poly.pdbx_strand_id
1 'polypeptide(L)'
;MEKTRKITISSYNYLLEFSAVPPVIRSEFLSLLLKRKNAASQKNIMLLRLIYEIIEKNKIHEWNPQAVCNTLGVSPDTLNRHRSRLLKKIKKFYTRWDESEKEAGLKIKYSGNRSDAEERYYSIKFDKAIKLMDKGLRIEAKNLLISIERKLVNSKVNKSYKYLTLLHIYERLIVYYALKTDKPKVLYFYKQLNKTVNETLKLDLSDKERVQIDILKNYGCYSANHFQFNKKVNPAKANYYLKKILKDAQNIESYDYVLRALYGLATMDKDINNNKRSEYYSQKGYQIALKTGNEPAKYAFLSILYIMKLENRQESISIKYEDILNFYFKLKSSNPLNTWALYLESFCAQICMLKNKPETAEFYKARINSNILSGGHIYAAYLLFYIEWEKYIAYIKDSLYINSDNILVSEKIDKTILQNADNACLNTINYNKSVKNGDFIRDIYMLQLLAVYFQEDNFDNEKAVLICGKLNRLINTKRNINHLRSFEIIKHCVKIVENSNTSAEIEKYIFPFKKLIDEFKKYPNEIDLMLYAIISSLARRIKNKEITAIVKDLYRWLEANHPEILAPALREIEERTSKVKLIDGSKQSAA
;
A
#
# COMPACT_ATOMS: atom_id res chain seq x y z
N MET A 1 -21.61 -34.14 12.87
CA MET A 1 -21.46 -32.78 12.34
C MET A 1 -20.47 -32.00 13.20
N GLU A 2 -19.18 -32.06 12.86
CA GLU A 2 -18.16 -31.24 13.50
C GLU A 2 -18.42 -29.76 13.21
N LYS A 3 -18.65 -28.96 14.25
CA LYS A 3 -18.63 -27.50 14.15
C LYS A 3 -17.23 -27.09 13.67
N THR A 4 -17.10 -26.74 12.38
CA THR A 4 -15.95 -26.05 11.82
C THR A 4 -15.67 -24.79 12.64
N ARG A 5 -14.76 -24.93 13.61
CA ARG A 5 -14.38 -23.85 14.53
C ARG A 5 -13.70 -22.76 13.72
N LYS A 6 -14.35 -21.60 13.61
CA LYS A 6 -13.79 -20.37 13.02
C LYS A 6 -12.40 -20.10 13.60
N ILE A 7 -11.38 -20.15 12.75
CA ILE A 7 -10.06 -19.61 13.04
C ILE A 7 -10.24 -18.16 13.48
N THR A 8 -9.75 -17.80 14.66
CA THR A 8 -9.79 -16.40 15.11
C THR A 8 -8.80 -15.59 14.29
N ILE A 9 -9.21 -14.40 13.83
CA ILE A 9 -8.40 -13.46 13.02
C ILE A 9 -7.02 -13.22 13.69
N SER A 10 -6.95 -13.22 15.03
CA SER A 10 -5.71 -13.08 15.79
C SER A 10 -4.72 -14.24 15.64
N SER A 11 -5.20 -15.48 15.51
CA SER A 11 -4.36 -16.66 15.29
C SER A 11 -3.81 -16.71 13.87
N TYR A 12 -4.62 -16.28 12.89
CA TYR A 12 -4.23 -16.18 11.47
C TYR A 12 -3.16 -15.10 11.26
N ASN A 13 -3.37 -13.92 11.86
CA ASN A 13 -2.44 -12.80 11.83
C ASN A 13 -1.04 -13.17 12.35
N TYR A 14 -0.98 -13.92 13.45
CA TYR A 14 0.29 -14.34 14.04
C TYR A 14 1.15 -15.22 13.11
N LEU A 15 0.54 -16.20 12.43
CA LEU A 15 1.26 -17.07 11.49
C LEU A 15 1.75 -16.28 10.27
N LEU A 16 0.94 -15.33 9.79
CA LEU A 16 1.34 -14.43 8.70
C LEU A 16 2.56 -13.57 9.06
N GLU A 17 2.67 -13.12 10.32
CA GLU A 17 3.87 -12.37 10.72
C GLU A 17 5.12 -13.24 10.76
N PHE A 18 5.01 -14.53 11.08
CA PHE A 18 6.13 -15.47 10.97
C PHE A 18 6.47 -15.77 9.51
N SER A 19 5.47 -15.98 8.65
CA SER A 19 5.72 -16.25 7.23
C SER A 19 6.33 -15.05 6.50
N ALA A 20 6.08 -13.83 6.97
CA ALA A 20 6.68 -12.61 6.44
C ALA A 20 8.19 -12.47 6.73
N VAL A 21 8.73 -13.25 7.68
CA VAL A 21 10.18 -13.28 7.94
C VAL A 21 10.87 -14.22 6.93
N PRO A 22 11.96 -13.79 6.27
CA PRO A 22 12.66 -14.61 5.28
C PRO A 22 13.03 -16.01 5.80
N PRO A 23 12.92 -17.08 4.98
CA PRO A 23 13.22 -18.45 5.41
C PRO A 23 14.62 -18.63 6.01
N VAL A 24 15.63 -17.95 5.44
CA VAL A 24 17.01 -17.96 5.96
C VAL A 24 17.06 -17.42 7.40
N ILE A 25 16.44 -16.26 7.64
CA ILE A 25 16.38 -15.64 8.98
C ILE A 25 15.60 -16.51 9.97
N ARG A 26 14.51 -17.16 9.53
CA ARG A 26 13.76 -18.12 10.36
C ARG A 26 14.64 -19.30 10.78
N SER A 27 15.39 -19.86 9.84
CA SER A 27 16.28 -21.00 10.07
C SER A 27 17.44 -20.65 11.00
N GLU A 28 18.07 -19.48 10.80
CA GLU A 28 19.11 -18.95 11.69
C GLU A 28 18.58 -18.72 13.10
N PHE A 29 17.38 -18.13 13.22
CA PHE A 29 16.74 -17.88 14.51
C PHE A 29 16.43 -19.19 15.27
N LEU A 30 15.90 -20.21 14.58
CA LEU A 30 15.67 -21.53 15.19
C LEU A 30 16.99 -22.18 15.60
N SER A 31 18.01 -22.14 14.75
CA SER A 31 19.33 -22.69 15.03
C SER A 31 19.96 -22.06 16.27
N LEU A 32 19.86 -20.74 16.41
CA LEU A 32 20.29 -20.01 17.61
C LEU A 32 19.56 -20.48 18.88
N LEU A 33 18.24 -20.72 18.79
CA LEU A 33 17.46 -21.21 19.92
C LEU A 33 17.81 -22.64 20.31
N LEU A 34 18.12 -23.51 19.34
CA LEU A 34 18.47 -24.91 19.55
C LEU A 34 19.82 -25.12 20.24
N LYS A 35 20.73 -24.13 20.18
CA LYS A 35 22.01 -24.15 20.92
C LYS A 35 21.86 -24.07 22.44
N ARG A 36 20.66 -23.79 22.98
CA ARG A 36 20.43 -23.71 24.42
C ARG A 36 20.30 -25.10 25.05
N LYS A 37 20.74 -25.23 26.31
CA LYS A 37 20.53 -26.46 27.09
C LYS A 37 19.04 -26.82 27.12
N ASN A 38 18.74 -28.09 26.84
CA ASN A 38 17.38 -28.65 26.78
C ASN A 38 16.44 -27.92 25.80
N ALA A 39 16.96 -27.28 24.76
CA ALA A 39 16.14 -26.50 23.82
C ALA A 39 15.03 -27.33 23.15
N ALA A 40 15.32 -28.57 22.75
CA ALA A 40 14.36 -29.42 22.05
C ALA A 40 13.10 -29.73 22.86
N SER A 41 13.19 -29.79 24.20
CA SER A 41 12.06 -30.04 25.09
C SER A 41 11.33 -28.77 25.54
N GLN A 42 11.82 -27.59 25.18
CA GLN A 42 11.15 -26.33 25.51
C GLN A 42 9.89 -26.15 24.66
N LYS A 43 8.73 -26.05 25.31
CA LYS A 43 7.41 -25.91 24.66
C LYS A 43 7.32 -24.76 23.65
N ASN A 44 8.03 -23.65 23.88
CA ASN A 44 8.09 -22.54 22.94
C ASN A 44 8.95 -22.84 21.69
N ILE A 45 9.96 -23.70 21.79
CA ILE A 45 10.77 -24.12 20.64
C ILE A 45 10.00 -25.17 19.83
N MET A 46 9.33 -26.10 20.50
CA MET A 46 8.40 -27.04 19.86
C MET A 46 7.28 -26.30 19.10
N LEU A 47 6.67 -25.29 19.72
CA LEU A 47 5.70 -24.41 19.06
C LEU A 47 6.28 -23.75 17.79
N LEU A 48 7.52 -23.24 17.87
CA LEU A 48 8.16 -22.60 16.72
C LEU A 48 8.36 -23.58 15.56
N ARG A 49 8.76 -24.82 15.85
CA ARG A 49 8.89 -25.88 14.83
C ARG A 49 7.56 -26.20 14.16
N LEU A 50 6.48 -26.36 14.94
CA LEU A 50 5.12 -26.58 14.40
C LEU A 50 4.68 -25.42 13.49
N ILE A 51 4.98 -24.17 13.88
CA ILE A 51 4.67 -22.99 13.05
C ILE A 51 5.44 -23.04 11.74
N TYR A 52 6.74 -23.37 11.77
CA TYR A 52 7.57 -23.41 10.57
C TYR A 52 7.14 -24.51 9.62
N GLU A 53 6.85 -25.70 10.15
CA GLU A 53 6.32 -26.82 9.36
C GLU A 53 5.02 -26.45 8.65
N ILE A 54 4.10 -25.78 9.35
CA ILE A 54 2.82 -25.33 8.76
C ILE A 54 3.05 -24.27 7.67
N ILE A 55 4.00 -23.36 7.86
CA ILE A 55 4.35 -22.35 6.85
C ILE A 55 5.00 -23.02 5.63
N GLU A 56 5.96 -23.93 5.84
CA GLU A 56 6.69 -24.64 4.78
C GLU A 56 5.75 -25.51 3.93
N LYS A 57 4.77 -26.16 4.56
CA LYS A 57 3.74 -26.94 3.84
C LYS A 57 2.62 -26.08 3.23
N ASN A 58 2.68 -24.75 3.36
CA ASN A 58 1.63 -23.81 2.93
C ASN A 58 0.23 -24.12 3.52
N LYS A 59 0.19 -24.62 4.76
CA LYS A 59 -1.02 -25.12 5.45
C LYS A 59 -1.50 -24.19 6.57
N ILE A 60 -1.25 -22.88 6.45
CA ILE A 60 -1.63 -21.88 7.48
C ILE A 60 -3.13 -21.94 7.82
N HIS A 61 -3.97 -22.27 6.84
CA HIS A 61 -5.41 -22.43 7.01
C HIS A 61 -5.81 -23.67 7.83
N GLU A 62 -4.91 -24.63 8.05
CA GLU A 62 -5.12 -25.82 8.87
C GLU A 62 -4.78 -25.56 10.36
N TRP A 63 -4.40 -24.33 10.72
CA TRP A 63 -4.02 -24.00 12.08
C TRP A 63 -5.16 -24.17 13.08
N ASN A 64 -5.01 -25.15 13.97
CA ASN A 64 -5.95 -25.43 15.06
C ASN A 64 -5.30 -25.15 16.43
N PRO A 65 -5.64 -24.03 17.11
CA PRO A 65 -5.10 -23.70 18.42
C PRO A 65 -5.30 -24.78 19.49
N GLN A 66 -6.42 -25.52 19.46
CA GLN A 66 -6.71 -26.56 20.44
C GLN A 66 -5.82 -27.77 20.22
N ALA A 67 -5.67 -28.23 18.97
CA ALA A 67 -4.78 -29.35 18.64
C ALA A 67 -3.32 -29.02 19.03
N VAL A 68 -2.89 -27.78 18.80
CA VAL A 68 -1.57 -27.30 19.21
C VAL A 68 -1.43 -27.24 20.73
N CYS A 69 -2.46 -26.78 21.46
CA CYS A 69 -2.45 -26.80 22.94
C CYS A 69 -2.28 -28.22 23.48
N ASN A 70 -3.02 -29.17 22.91
CA ASN A 70 -2.95 -30.59 23.28
C ASN A 70 -1.56 -31.15 22.99
N THR A 71 -1.02 -30.90 21.78
CA THR A 71 0.32 -31.37 21.35
C THR A 71 1.43 -30.85 22.26
N LEU A 72 1.33 -29.59 22.71
CA LEU A 72 2.34 -28.96 23.56
C LEU A 72 2.10 -29.17 25.06
N GLY A 73 0.96 -29.74 25.45
CA GLY A 73 0.50 -29.83 26.83
C GLY A 73 0.45 -28.46 27.52
N VAL A 74 -0.21 -27.47 26.90
CA VAL A 74 -0.33 -26.09 27.44
C VAL A 74 -1.77 -25.60 27.42
N SER A 75 -2.08 -24.67 28.33
CA SER A 75 -3.33 -23.93 28.25
C SER A 75 -3.34 -22.94 27.08
N PRO A 76 -4.52 -22.54 26.56
CA PRO A 76 -4.65 -21.51 25.53
C PRO A 76 -3.93 -20.19 25.85
N ASP A 77 -3.97 -19.75 27.11
CA ASP A 77 -3.27 -18.53 27.55
C ASP A 77 -1.74 -18.68 27.51
N THR A 78 -1.25 -19.87 27.84
CA THR A 78 0.17 -20.18 27.78
C THR A 78 0.63 -20.25 26.32
N LEU A 79 -0.18 -20.83 25.44
CA LEU A 79 0.04 -20.79 23.99
C LEU A 79 0.12 -19.34 23.49
N ASN A 80 -0.84 -18.49 23.85
CA ASN A 80 -0.84 -17.07 23.47
C ASN A 80 0.41 -16.32 23.99
N ARG A 81 0.82 -16.58 25.24
CA ARG A 81 2.05 -16.00 25.80
C ARG A 81 3.31 -16.46 25.05
N HIS A 82 3.40 -17.75 24.70
CA HIS A 82 4.52 -18.27 23.92
C HIS A 82 4.55 -17.65 22.52
N ARG A 83 3.40 -17.56 21.85
CA ARG A 83 3.24 -16.91 20.55
C ARG A 83 3.79 -15.48 20.59
N SER A 84 3.25 -14.62 21.46
CA SER A 84 3.68 -13.22 21.56
C SER A 84 5.17 -13.07 21.87
N ARG A 85 5.73 -13.93 22.75
CA ARG A 85 7.16 -13.93 23.08
C ARG A 85 8.04 -14.33 21.89
N LEU A 86 7.67 -15.38 21.16
CA LEU A 86 8.41 -15.83 19.98
C LEU A 86 8.41 -14.74 18.90
N LEU A 87 7.24 -14.16 18.62
CA LEU A 87 7.10 -13.10 17.63
C LEU A 87 7.99 -11.90 17.95
N LYS A 88 7.95 -11.43 19.19
CA LYS A 88 8.80 -10.33 19.65
C LYS A 88 10.29 -10.65 19.48
N LYS A 89 10.69 -11.88 19.80
CA LYS A 89 12.09 -12.32 19.68
C LYS A 89 12.55 -12.40 18.23
N ILE A 90 11.74 -12.98 17.33
CA ILE A 90 12.13 -13.08 15.92
C ILE A 90 12.18 -11.71 15.24
N LYS A 91 11.26 -10.79 15.56
CA LYS A 91 11.30 -9.42 15.02
C LYS A 91 12.56 -8.68 15.46
N LYS A 92 12.93 -8.78 16.75
CA LYS A 92 14.19 -8.22 17.27
C LYS A 92 15.43 -8.81 16.60
N PHE A 93 15.43 -10.13 16.37
CA PHE A 93 16.50 -10.82 15.68
C PHE A 93 16.62 -10.33 14.23
N TYR A 94 15.50 -10.30 13.50
CA TYR A 94 15.46 -9.84 12.11
C TYR A 94 15.91 -8.38 11.93
N THR A 95 15.57 -7.50 12.88
CA THR A 95 15.95 -6.07 12.81
C THR A 95 17.30 -5.74 13.46
N ARG A 96 18.02 -6.76 13.99
CA ARG A 96 19.27 -6.59 14.75
C ARG A 96 19.15 -5.54 15.86
N TRP A 97 18.03 -5.62 16.58
CA TRP A 97 17.69 -4.60 17.59
C TRP A 97 18.66 -4.62 18.77
N ASP A 98 19.08 -5.81 19.21
CA ASP A 98 19.90 -5.93 20.42
C ASP A 98 21.33 -5.38 20.19
N GLU A 99 21.86 -5.45 18.96
CA GLU A 99 23.09 -4.78 18.54
C GLU A 99 22.92 -3.25 18.54
N SER A 100 21.88 -2.76 17.85
CA SER A 100 21.62 -1.32 17.76
C SER A 100 21.27 -0.68 19.10
N GLU A 101 20.64 -1.41 20.03
CA GLU A 101 20.38 -0.93 21.39
C GLU A 101 21.68 -0.70 22.17
N LYS A 102 22.70 -1.55 21.96
CA LYS A 102 24.02 -1.41 22.59
C LYS A 102 24.79 -0.24 22.01
N GLU A 103 24.90 -0.16 20.68
CA GLU A 103 25.58 0.95 19.96
C GLU A 103 24.99 2.31 20.34
N ALA A 104 23.67 2.35 20.53
CA ALA A 104 22.93 3.55 20.87
C ALA A 104 23.11 4.05 22.31
N GLY A 105 23.79 3.30 23.19
CA GLY A 105 23.95 3.69 24.60
C GLY A 105 22.65 3.76 25.40
N LEU A 106 21.55 3.14 24.94
CA LEU A 106 20.20 3.27 25.52
C LEU A 106 19.98 2.47 26.82
N LYS A 107 21.06 2.12 27.53
CA LYS A 107 20.99 1.50 28.85
C LYS A 107 20.93 2.58 29.91
N ILE A 108 19.94 2.49 30.80
CA ILE A 108 19.82 3.41 31.93
C ILE A 108 20.97 3.13 32.91
N LYS A 109 21.87 4.10 33.08
CA LYS A 109 22.79 4.18 34.21
C LYS A 109 22.23 5.22 35.17
N TYR A 110 21.93 4.82 36.40
CA TYR A 110 21.42 5.73 37.43
C TYR A 110 22.59 6.42 38.13
N SER A 111 22.64 7.75 38.08
CA SER A 111 23.50 8.59 38.91
C SER A 111 22.92 10.00 38.96
N GLY A 112 22.63 10.54 40.15
CA GLY A 112 22.12 11.91 40.35
C GLY A 112 20.88 12.00 41.25
N ASN A 113 20.42 13.23 41.49
CA ASN A 113 19.23 13.54 42.30
C ASN A 113 17.93 13.01 41.67
N ARG A 114 16.89 12.80 42.51
CA ARG A 114 15.66 12.05 42.15
C ARG A 114 14.85 12.65 40.99
N SER A 115 14.81 13.98 40.85
CA SER A 115 14.12 14.69 39.76
C SER A 115 14.83 14.51 38.42
N ASP A 116 16.14 14.79 38.39
CA ASP A 116 16.97 14.66 37.18
C ASP A 116 17.07 13.21 36.71
N ALA A 117 17.05 12.27 37.68
CA ALA A 117 16.98 10.85 37.39
C ALA A 117 15.66 10.44 36.71
N GLU A 118 14.54 11.08 37.04
CA GLU A 118 13.23 10.81 36.43
C GLU A 118 13.13 11.38 35.01
N GLU A 119 13.59 12.62 34.79
CA GLU A 119 13.67 13.22 33.45
C GLU A 119 14.60 12.43 32.53
N ARG A 120 15.79 12.07 33.03
CA ARG A 120 16.74 11.23 32.30
C ARG A 120 16.16 9.86 31.97
N TYR A 121 15.38 9.27 32.87
CA TYR A 121 14.67 8.04 32.61
C TYR A 121 13.68 8.19 31.44
N TYR A 122 12.86 9.23 31.42
CA TYR A 122 11.92 9.47 30.33
C TYR A 122 12.61 9.77 29.01
N SER A 123 13.70 10.55 29.02
CA SER A 123 14.49 10.87 27.83
C SER A 123 15.07 9.61 27.20
N ILE A 124 15.76 8.76 27.97
CA ILE A 124 16.32 7.50 27.46
C ILE A 124 15.23 6.57 26.93
N LYS A 125 14.07 6.49 27.62
CA LYS A 125 12.95 5.67 27.17
C LYS A 125 12.30 6.21 25.90
N PHE A 126 12.21 7.53 25.77
CA PHE A 126 11.70 8.19 24.58
C PHE A 126 12.63 7.96 23.39
N ASP A 127 13.94 8.19 23.55
CA ASP A 127 14.95 7.91 22.50
C ASP A 127 14.93 6.44 22.07
N LYS A 128 14.77 5.54 23.04
CA LYS A 128 14.56 4.11 22.76
C LYS A 128 13.30 3.88 21.91
N ALA A 129 12.19 4.56 22.21
CA ALA A 129 10.98 4.46 21.42
C ALA A 129 11.18 4.98 19.99
N ILE A 130 11.92 6.08 19.82
CA ILE A 130 12.27 6.61 18.49
C ILE A 130 13.11 5.61 17.70
N LYS A 131 14.19 5.08 18.28
CA LYS A 131 15.02 4.06 17.60
C LYS A 131 14.25 2.79 17.27
N LEU A 132 13.30 2.38 18.12
CA LEU A 132 12.40 1.26 17.81
C LEU A 132 11.52 1.57 16.58
N MET A 133 10.99 2.80 16.45
CA MET A 133 10.23 3.21 15.26
C MET A 133 11.10 3.19 14.00
N ASP A 134 12.34 3.68 14.08
CA ASP A 134 13.28 3.74 12.96
C ASP A 134 13.75 2.35 12.51
N LYS A 135 13.73 1.38 13.42
CA LYS A 135 13.97 -0.05 13.15
C LYS A 135 12.72 -0.81 12.72
N GLY A 136 11.57 -0.14 12.62
CA GLY A 136 10.29 -0.74 12.23
C GLY A 136 9.61 -1.58 13.31
N LEU A 137 10.11 -1.57 14.55
CA LEU A 137 9.50 -2.19 15.74
C LEU A 137 8.40 -1.29 16.32
N ARG A 138 7.42 -0.94 15.47
CA ARG A 138 6.43 0.11 15.74
C ARG A 138 5.45 -0.24 16.86
N ILE A 139 5.13 -1.52 17.05
CA ILE A 139 4.25 -1.97 18.13
C ILE A 139 4.93 -1.81 19.48
N GLU A 140 6.20 -2.23 19.58
CA GLU A 140 7.06 -2.08 20.75
C GLU A 140 7.26 -0.60 21.08
N ALA A 141 7.57 0.22 20.09
CA ALA A 141 7.67 1.66 20.24
C ALA A 141 6.36 2.26 20.76
N LYS A 142 5.22 1.95 20.13
CA LYS A 142 3.90 2.45 20.55
C LYS A 142 3.58 2.08 22.00
N ASN A 143 3.82 0.83 22.40
CA ASN A 143 3.56 0.39 23.76
C ASN A 143 4.47 1.12 24.77
N LEU A 144 5.71 1.40 24.39
CA LEU A 144 6.64 2.19 25.19
C LEU A 144 6.19 3.64 25.30
N LEU A 145 5.79 4.28 24.20
CA LEU A 145 5.26 5.65 24.18
C LEU A 145 4.01 5.80 25.06
N ILE A 146 3.04 4.88 24.99
CA ILE A 146 1.87 4.89 25.87
C ILE A 146 2.29 4.72 27.34
N SER A 147 3.27 3.86 27.62
CA SER A 147 3.77 3.71 28.98
C SER A 147 4.47 4.97 29.51
N ILE A 148 5.18 5.70 28.64
CA ILE A 148 5.81 6.97 29.00
C ILE A 148 4.74 8.01 29.25
N GLU A 149 3.80 8.19 28.31
CA GLU A 149 2.70 9.16 28.40
C GLU A 149 1.93 9.06 29.72
N ARG A 150 1.42 7.87 30.06
CA ARG A 150 0.66 7.65 31.30
C ARG A 150 1.43 8.00 32.57
N LYS A 151 2.73 7.75 32.60
CA LYS A 151 3.58 8.04 33.75
C LYS A 151 3.93 9.52 33.80
N LEU A 152 4.30 10.09 32.65
CA LEU A 152 4.72 11.48 32.51
C LEU A 152 3.57 12.45 32.81
N VAL A 153 2.33 12.15 32.40
CA VAL A 153 1.12 12.93 32.73
C VAL A 153 0.95 13.13 34.24
N ASN A 154 1.29 12.13 35.05
CA ASN A 154 1.17 12.17 36.51
C ASN A 154 2.47 12.54 37.23
N SER A 155 3.58 12.68 36.50
CA SER A 155 4.88 13.00 37.07
C SER A 155 4.99 14.47 37.49
N LYS A 156 5.91 14.72 38.44
CA LYS A 156 6.26 16.05 38.98
C LYS A 156 7.50 16.67 38.31
N VAL A 157 7.96 16.10 37.18
CA VAL A 157 9.08 16.64 36.41
C VAL A 157 8.78 18.05 35.89
N ASN A 158 9.82 18.74 35.41
CA ASN A 158 9.69 20.10 34.87
C ASN A 158 8.55 20.19 33.83
N LYS A 159 7.70 21.22 33.94
CA LYS A 159 6.53 21.40 33.07
C LYS A 159 6.91 21.55 31.60
N SER A 160 7.97 22.29 31.29
CA SER A 160 8.47 22.48 29.93
C SER A 160 8.92 21.15 29.33
N TYR A 161 9.77 20.41 30.06
CA TYR A 161 10.21 19.07 29.65
C TYR A 161 9.03 18.11 29.43
N LYS A 162 8.10 18.08 30.39
CA LYS A 162 6.89 17.26 30.35
C LYS A 162 6.05 17.54 29.10
N TYR A 163 5.70 18.79 28.86
CA TYR A 163 4.81 19.12 27.75
C TYR A 163 5.48 18.96 26.39
N LEU A 164 6.75 19.36 26.24
CA LEU A 164 7.50 19.14 25.00
C LEU A 164 7.59 17.63 24.66
N THR A 165 7.93 16.81 25.65
CA THR A 165 7.99 15.35 25.47
C THR A 165 6.62 14.77 25.11
N LEU A 166 5.54 15.23 25.76
CA LEU A 166 4.18 14.81 25.43
C LEU A 166 3.76 15.20 24.00
N LEU A 167 4.14 16.38 23.51
CA LEU A 167 3.87 16.78 22.12
C LEU A 167 4.47 15.80 21.12
N HIS A 168 5.75 15.44 21.31
CA HIS A 168 6.40 14.44 20.47
C HIS A 168 5.74 13.07 20.57
N ILE A 169 5.37 12.63 21.77
CA ILE A 169 4.68 11.35 21.96
C ILE A 169 3.35 11.35 21.20
N TYR A 170 2.54 12.39 21.32
CA TYR A 170 1.24 12.46 20.65
C TYR A 170 1.36 12.52 19.13
N GLU A 171 2.32 13.29 18.59
CA GLU A 171 2.63 13.30 17.15
C GLU A 171 2.90 11.87 16.65
N ARG A 172 3.80 11.14 17.31
CA ARG A 172 4.17 9.77 16.91
C ARG A 172 3.04 8.76 17.07
N LEU A 173 2.20 8.91 18.10
CA LEU A 173 1.02 8.07 18.28
C LEU A 173 -0.04 8.35 17.21
N ILE A 174 -0.26 9.60 16.82
CA ILE A 174 -1.14 9.97 15.71
C ILE A 174 -0.67 9.29 14.42
N VAL A 175 0.63 9.40 14.09
CA VAL A 175 1.21 8.74 12.91
C VAL A 175 1.00 7.22 12.95
N TYR A 176 1.30 6.59 14.10
CA TYR A 176 1.14 5.15 14.26
C TYR A 176 -0.32 4.70 14.04
N TYR A 177 -1.28 5.36 14.68
CA TYR A 177 -2.69 4.96 14.60
C TYR A 177 -3.33 5.34 13.25
N ALA A 178 -2.84 6.40 12.60
CA ALA A 178 -3.21 6.77 11.25
C ALA A 178 -2.87 5.63 10.26
N LEU A 179 -1.65 5.09 10.32
CA LEU A 179 -1.23 3.96 9.50
C LEU A 179 -2.01 2.67 9.78
N LYS A 180 -2.46 2.47 11.03
CA LYS A 180 -3.28 1.32 11.44
C LYS A 180 -4.76 1.48 11.10
N THR A 181 -5.13 2.60 10.50
CA THR A 181 -6.51 2.94 10.17
C THR A 181 -7.45 3.12 11.38
N ASP A 182 -6.90 3.42 12.57
CA ASP A 182 -7.64 3.49 13.84
C ASP A 182 -8.11 4.92 14.15
N LYS A 183 -9.24 5.31 13.54
CA LYS A 183 -9.82 6.65 13.66
C LYS A 183 -10.09 7.09 15.12
N PRO A 184 -10.72 6.28 15.99
CA PRO A 184 -10.94 6.68 17.38
C PRO A 184 -9.65 7.05 18.11
N LYS A 185 -8.58 6.28 17.92
CA LYS A 185 -7.30 6.57 18.57
C LYS A 185 -6.61 7.79 17.99
N VAL A 186 -6.66 8.00 16.67
CA VAL A 186 -6.15 9.23 16.04
C VAL A 186 -6.83 10.47 16.63
N LEU A 187 -8.17 10.49 16.69
CA LEU A 187 -8.92 11.63 17.22
C LEU A 187 -8.63 11.87 18.71
N TYR A 188 -8.50 10.79 19.49
CA TYR A 188 -8.13 10.87 20.90
C TYR A 188 -6.77 11.56 21.08
N PHE A 189 -5.72 11.05 20.41
CA PHE A 189 -4.38 11.63 20.56
C PHE A 189 -4.25 13.00 19.92
N TYR A 190 -5.00 13.30 18.87
CA TYR A 190 -5.09 14.65 18.30
C TYR A 190 -5.71 15.66 19.29
N LYS A 191 -6.74 15.26 20.03
CA LYS A 191 -7.30 16.09 21.10
C LYS A 191 -6.28 16.34 22.21
N GLN A 192 -5.51 15.31 22.59
CA GLN A 192 -4.44 15.46 23.59
C GLN A 192 -3.32 16.38 23.09
N LEU A 193 -2.89 16.23 21.84
CA LEU A 193 -1.89 17.10 21.20
C LEU A 193 -2.31 18.57 21.30
N ASN A 194 -3.53 18.92 20.89
CA ASN A 194 -4.02 20.29 20.96
C ASN A 194 -4.10 20.83 22.39
N LYS A 195 -4.55 20.00 23.35
CA LYS A 195 -4.55 20.38 24.76
C LYS A 195 -3.13 20.69 25.24
N THR A 196 -2.16 19.82 24.92
CA THR A 196 -0.77 20.01 25.32
C THR A 196 -0.13 21.21 24.64
N VAL A 197 -0.44 21.51 23.38
CA VAL A 197 0.01 22.75 22.71
C VAL A 197 -0.43 23.97 23.52
N ASN A 198 -1.71 24.05 23.89
CA ASN A 198 -2.23 25.19 24.66
C ASN A 198 -1.58 25.32 26.04
N GLU A 199 -1.24 24.20 26.70
CA GLU A 199 -0.50 24.25 27.97
C GLU A 199 0.98 24.63 27.78
N THR A 200 1.59 24.23 26.67
CA THR A 200 3.00 24.54 26.37
C THR A 200 3.16 26.02 26.05
N LEU A 201 2.23 26.62 25.29
CA LEU A 201 2.28 28.04 24.90
C LEU A 201 2.14 29.01 26.07
N LYS A 202 1.67 28.55 27.24
CA LYS A 202 1.63 29.35 28.49
C LYS A 202 2.98 29.43 29.19
N LEU A 203 3.97 28.66 28.75
CA LEU A 203 5.31 28.66 29.30
C LEU A 203 6.15 29.76 28.67
N ASP A 204 7.21 30.14 29.37
CA ASP A 204 8.28 30.94 28.77
C ASP A 204 9.09 30.03 27.84
N LEU A 205 9.08 30.36 26.55
CA LEU A 205 9.62 29.55 25.47
C LEU A 205 10.39 30.45 24.51
N SER A 206 11.55 29.97 24.08
CA SER A 206 12.30 30.59 22.99
C SER A 206 11.51 30.54 21.67
N ASP A 207 11.82 31.45 20.75
CA ASP A 207 11.20 31.45 19.41
C ASP A 207 11.42 30.11 18.69
N LYS A 208 12.61 29.51 18.85
CA LYS A 208 12.92 28.20 18.28
C LYS A 208 12.00 27.10 18.81
N GLU A 209 11.70 27.10 20.11
CA GLU A 209 10.78 26.15 20.72
C GLU A 209 9.34 26.37 20.26
N ARG A 210 8.90 27.63 20.13
CA ARG A 210 7.57 27.95 19.59
C ARG A 210 7.41 27.42 18.17
N VAL A 211 8.40 27.65 17.32
CA VAL A 211 8.43 27.11 15.95
C VAL A 211 8.43 25.58 15.94
N GLN A 212 9.20 24.95 16.84
CA GLN A 212 9.20 23.49 16.97
C GLN A 212 7.84 22.92 17.39
N ILE A 213 7.11 23.59 18.29
CA ILE A 213 5.75 23.21 18.69
C ILE A 213 4.80 23.29 17.49
N ASP A 214 4.90 24.36 16.70
CA ASP A 214 4.08 24.53 15.49
C ASP A 214 4.37 23.45 14.45
N ILE A 215 5.64 23.08 14.25
CA ILE A 215 6.02 21.94 13.41
C ILE A 215 5.33 20.65 13.88
N LEU A 216 5.40 20.32 15.17
CA LEU A 216 4.80 19.10 15.72
C LEU A 216 3.28 19.09 15.58
N LYS A 217 2.64 20.21 15.90
CA LYS A 217 1.20 20.40 15.74
C LYS A 217 0.78 20.22 14.29
N ASN A 218 1.45 20.90 13.37
CA ASN A 218 1.15 20.83 11.95
C ASN A 218 1.43 19.44 11.38
N TYR A 219 2.45 18.72 11.85
CA TYR A 219 2.73 17.34 11.44
C TYR A 219 1.67 16.36 11.93
N GLY A 220 1.17 16.55 13.16
CA GLY A 220 0.01 15.82 13.68
C GLY A 220 -1.26 16.10 12.87
N CYS A 221 -1.50 17.37 12.51
CA CYS A 221 -2.60 17.77 11.61
C CYS A 221 -2.46 17.13 10.23
N TYR A 222 -1.27 17.23 9.61
CA TYR A 222 -0.98 16.58 8.34
C TYR A 222 -1.28 15.08 8.41
N SER A 223 -0.75 14.37 9.40
CA SER A 223 -0.97 12.93 9.55
C SER A 223 -2.46 12.59 9.75
N ALA A 224 -3.17 13.35 10.58
CA ALA A 224 -4.59 13.15 10.80
C ALA A 224 -5.45 13.43 9.56
N ASN A 225 -5.03 14.33 8.65
CA ASN A 225 -5.78 14.71 7.44
C ASN A 225 -5.35 13.93 6.19
N HIS A 226 -4.07 13.58 6.06
CA HIS A 226 -3.50 12.81 4.96
C HIS A 226 -3.99 11.36 5.01
N PHE A 227 -4.07 10.77 6.21
CA PHE A 227 -4.57 9.41 6.41
C PHE A 227 -6.07 9.35 6.75
N GLN A 228 -6.82 10.46 6.60
CA GLN A 228 -8.20 10.50 7.09
C GLN A 228 -9.16 9.64 6.24
N PHE A 229 -9.75 8.67 6.94
CA PHE A 229 -10.76 7.70 6.58
C PHE A 229 -12.03 8.30 5.97
N ASN A 230 -12.43 7.75 4.81
CA ASN A 230 -13.68 8.00 4.10
C ASN A 230 -13.93 9.47 3.67
N LYS A 231 -13.99 9.64 2.34
CA LYS A 231 -14.62 10.74 1.56
C LYS A 231 -13.78 11.85 0.94
N LYS A 232 -12.50 11.99 1.25
CA LYS A 232 -11.48 12.74 0.50
C LYS A 232 -10.30 12.92 1.46
N VAL A 233 -9.14 12.35 1.15
CA VAL A 233 -7.89 13.06 1.54
C VAL A 233 -8.16 14.49 1.08
N ASN A 234 -8.15 15.47 1.97
CA ASN A 234 -8.23 16.86 1.52
C ASN A 234 -6.80 17.23 1.14
N PRO A 235 -6.37 17.00 -0.12
CA PRO A 235 -4.97 17.06 -0.46
C PRO A 235 -4.52 18.51 -0.35
N ALA A 236 -5.41 19.48 -0.59
CA ALA A 236 -5.18 20.89 -0.35
C ALA A 236 -4.86 21.18 1.13
N LYS A 237 -5.62 20.61 2.07
CA LYS A 237 -5.37 20.81 3.51
C LYS A 237 -4.10 20.11 4.00
N ALA A 238 -3.83 18.89 3.52
CA ALA A 238 -2.58 18.20 3.83
C ALA A 238 -1.36 18.94 3.22
N ASN A 239 -1.47 19.41 1.97
CA ASN A 239 -0.44 20.22 1.29
C ASN A 239 -0.20 21.55 2.03
N TYR A 240 -1.26 22.21 2.52
CA TYR A 240 -1.15 23.41 3.35
C TYR A 240 -0.32 23.15 4.62
N TYR A 241 -0.60 22.08 5.36
CA TYR A 241 0.19 21.76 6.56
C TYR A 241 1.64 21.41 6.23
N LEU A 242 1.88 20.64 5.16
CA LEU A 242 3.24 20.33 4.71
C LEU A 242 4.04 21.58 4.33
N LYS A 243 3.43 22.55 3.65
CA LYS A 243 4.07 23.83 3.33
C LYS A 243 4.41 24.65 4.57
N LYS A 244 3.51 24.66 5.57
CA LYS A 244 3.81 25.31 6.86
C LYS A 244 4.98 24.64 7.57
N ILE A 245 4.95 23.30 7.70
CA ILE A 245 6.05 22.52 8.27
C ILE A 245 7.35 22.81 7.54
N LEU A 246 7.34 22.83 6.20
CA LEU A 246 8.54 23.11 5.40
C LEU A 246 9.11 24.49 5.72
N LYS A 247 8.28 25.54 5.71
CA LYS A 247 8.72 26.91 6.03
C LYS A 247 9.31 26.98 7.44
N ASP A 248 8.56 26.48 8.42
CA ASP A 248 8.93 26.56 9.83
C ASP A 248 10.19 25.73 10.13
N ALA A 249 10.30 24.52 9.57
CA ALA A 249 11.46 23.65 9.75
C ALA A 249 12.72 24.19 9.06
N GLN A 250 12.58 24.89 7.93
CA GLN A 250 13.71 25.57 7.28
C GLN A 250 14.25 26.72 8.16
N ASN A 251 13.36 27.48 8.81
CA ASN A 251 13.75 28.60 9.67
C ASN A 251 14.62 28.17 10.87
N ILE A 252 14.39 26.98 11.41
CA ILE A 252 15.14 26.46 12.56
C ILE A 252 16.14 25.36 12.20
N GLU A 253 16.40 25.16 10.90
CA GLU A 253 17.28 24.13 10.34
C GLU A 253 16.97 22.69 10.81
N SER A 254 15.68 22.38 10.99
CA SER A 254 15.22 21.05 11.40
C SER A 254 15.13 20.11 10.19
N TYR A 255 16.29 19.66 9.71
CA TYR A 255 16.44 18.95 8.44
C TYR A 255 15.61 17.65 8.31
N ASP A 256 15.37 16.91 9.40
CA ASP A 256 14.49 15.72 9.36
C ASP A 256 13.06 16.10 8.97
N TYR A 257 12.50 17.17 9.55
CA TYR A 257 11.16 17.65 9.20
C TYR A 257 11.12 18.30 7.81
N VAL A 258 12.20 18.98 7.39
CA VAL A 258 12.33 19.50 6.01
C VAL A 258 12.26 18.36 4.99
N LEU A 259 13.04 17.30 5.18
CA LEU A 259 13.07 16.15 4.27
C LEU A 259 11.72 15.42 4.25
N ARG A 260 11.08 15.22 5.41
CA ARG A 260 9.74 14.62 5.48
C ARG A 260 8.68 15.47 4.78
N ALA A 261 8.72 16.79 4.96
CA ALA A 261 7.76 17.69 4.32
C ALA A 261 7.92 17.71 2.80
N LEU A 262 9.16 17.76 2.30
CA LEU A 262 9.46 17.69 0.87
C LEU A 262 9.05 16.34 0.27
N TYR A 263 9.31 15.25 0.98
CA TYR A 263 8.90 13.91 0.54
C TYR A 263 7.38 13.82 0.43
N GLY A 264 6.65 14.24 1.47
CA GLY A 264 5.19 14.24 1.47
C GLY A 264 4.58 15.12 0.37
N LEU A 265 5.17 16.30 0.10
CA LEU A 265 4.74 17.17 -1.00
C LEU A 265 5.00 16.52 -2.35
N ALA A 266 6.19 15.96 -2.56
CA ALA A 266 6.56 15.30 -3.80
C ALA A 266 5.65 14.12 -4.14
N THR A 267 5.38 13.24 -3.17
CA THR A 267 4.51 12.08 -3.39
C THR A 267 3.06 12.50 -3.59
N MET A 268 2.55 13.45 -2.80
CA MET A 268 1.18 13.93 -2.98
C MET A 268 0.97 14.62 -4.33
N ASP A 269 1.92 15.44 -4.78
CA ASP A 269 1.83 16.10 -6.09
C ASP A 269 1.94 15.07 -7.22
N LYS A 270 2.73 14.00 -7.06
CA LYS A 270 2.77 12.87 -8.00
C LYS A 270 1.41 12.14 -8.05
N ASP A 271 0.82 11.82 -6.90
CA ASP A 271 -0.45 11.10 -6.80
C ASP A 271 -1.63 11.84 -7.48
N ILE A 272 -1.53 13.17 -7.64
CA ILE A 272 -2.52 14.00 -8.36
C ILE A 272 -2.05 14.39 -9.78
N ASN A 273 -1.05 13.70 -10.32
CA ASN A 273 -0.45 13.94 -11.65
C ASN A 273 0.13 15.35 -11.85
N ASN A 274 0.54 16.04 -10.79
CA ASN A 274 1.23 17.31 -10.85
C ASN A 274 2.76 17.12 -10.92
N ASN A 275 3.22 16.55 -12.04
CA ASN A 275 4.62 16.17 -12.24
C ASN A 275 5.58 17.35 -12.05
N LYS A 276 5.29 18.55 -12.58
CA LYS A 276 6.19 19.71 -12.43
C LYS A 276 6.49 20.05 -10.95
N ARG A 277 5.48 20.02 -10.08
CA ARG A 277 5.68 20.30 -8.65
C ARG A 277 6.34 19.13 -7.92
N SER A 278 5.96 17.91 -8.26
CA SER A 278 6.60 16.72 -7.70
C SER A 278 8.10 16.70 -7.98
N GLU A 279 8.49 17.06 -9.21
CA GLU A 279 9.88 17.16 -9.62
C GLU A 279 10.62 18.25 -8.82
N TYR A 280 10.04 19.45 -8.73
CA TYR A 280 10.61 20.55 -7.96
C TYR A 280 10.90 20.16 -6.49
N TYR A 281 9.93 19.59 -5.80
CA TYR A 281 10.12 19.18 -4.40
C TYR A 281 11.11 18.01 -4.27
N SER A 282 11.12 17.09 -5.24
CA SER A 282 12.05 15.96 -5.24
C SER A 282 13.50 16.41 -5.47
N GLN A 283 13.74 17.33 -6.42
CA GLN A 283 15.06 17.92 -6.66
C GLN A 283 15.54 18.69 -5.42
N LYS A 284 14.67 19.53 -4.82
CA LYS A 284 15.01 20.25 -3.59
C LYS A 284 15.33 19.30 -2.43
N GLY A 285 14.52 18.24 -2.27
CA GLY A 285 14.74 17.20 -1.26
C GLY A 285 16.06 16.46 -1.45
N TYR A 286 16.38 16.08 -2.69
CA TYR A 286 17.65 15.45 -3.06
C TYR A 286 18.86 16.31 -2.69
N GLN A 287 18.84 17.61 -3.03
CA GLN A 287 19.94 18.53 -2.70
C GLN A 287 20.13 18.70 -1.18
N ILE A 288 19.05 18.79 -0.42
CA ILE A 288 19.13 18.88 1.04
C ILE A 288 19.63 17.55 1.64
N ALA A 289 19.21 16.41 1.09
CA ALA A 289 19.70 15.11 1.52
C ALA A 289 21.21 14.95 1.29
N LEU A 290 21.72 15.44 0.15
CA LEU A 290 23.17 15.51 -0.11
C LEU A 290 23.89 16.40 0.91
N LYS A 291 23.40 17.63 1.11
CA LYS A 291 24.00 18.59 2.07
C LYS A 291 24.08 18.02 3.48
N THR A 292 23.08 17.25 3.89
CA THR A 292 22.95 16.71 5.26
C THR A 292 23.53 15.31 5.42
N GLY A 293 24.05 14.69 4.36
CA GLY A 293 24.55 13.31 4.38
C GLY A 293 23.45 12.25 4.61
N ASN A 294 22.18 12.58 4.36
CA ASN A 294 21.06 11.67 4.55
C ASN A 294 20.88 10.74 3.34
N GLU A 295 21.72 9.71 3.27
CA GLU A 295 21.72 8.73 2.18
C GLU A 295 20.34 8.08 1.91
N PRO A 296 19.57 7.61 2.91
CA PRO A 296 18.24 7.05 2.64
C PRO A 296 17.27 8.03 1.98
N ALA A 297 17.23 9.29 2.44
CA ALA A 297 16.38 10.31 1.84
C ALA A 297 16.84 10.64 0.42
N LYS A 298 18.16 10.72 0.19
CA LYS A 298 18.75 10.95 -1.14
C LYS A 298 18.21 9.97 -2.17
N TYR A 299 18.30 8.66 -1.89
CA TYR A 299 17.83 7.64 -2.82
C TYR A 299 16.30 7.59 -2.94
N ALA A 300 15.55 7.94 -1.88
CA ALA A 300 14.10 8.03 -1.97
C ALA A 300 13.66 9.13 -2.96
N PHE A 301 14.24 10.33 -2.87
CA PHE A 301 13.98 11.41 -3.84
C PHE A 301 14.49 11.07 -5.25
N LEU A 302 15.68 10.46 -5.34
CA LEU A 302 16.25 10.02 -6.61
C LEU A 302 15.34 9.03 -7.33
N SER A 303 14.70 8.13 -6.58
CA SER A 303 13.75 7.15 -7.13
C SER A 303 12.50 7.81 -7.69
N ILE A 304 11.95 8.83 -7.02
CA ILE A 304 10.80 9.60 -7.54
C ILE A 304 11.18 10.27 -8.86
N LEU A 305 12.32 10.96 -8.90
CA LEU A 305 12.83 11.61 -10.12
C LEU A 305 13.05 10.61 -11.26
N TYR A 306 13.63 9.44 -10.96
CA TYR A 306 13.85 8.39 -11.95
C TYR A 306 12.54 7.89 -12.55
N ILE A 307 11.53 7.62 -11.71
CA ILE A 307 10.21 7.17 -12.16
C ILE A 307 9.57 8.22 -13.07
N MET A 308 9.63 9.49 -12.71
CA MET A 308 9.05 10.56 -13.53
C MET A 308 9.72 10.68 -14.90
N LYS A 309 11.05 10.48 -14.97
CA LYS A 309 11.77 10.44 -16.24
C LYS A 309 11.35 9.25 -17.10
N LEU A 310 11.14 8.07 -16.49
CA LEU A 310 10.60 6.90 -17.19
C LEU A 310 9.19 7.15 -17.72
N GLU A 311 8.30 7.70 -16.88
CA GLU A 311 6.91 8.02 -17.25
C GLU A 311 6.86 9.03 -18.41
N ASN A 312 7.77 10.01 -18.43
CA ASN A 312 7.91 11.00 -19.50
C ASN A 312 8.75 10.52 -20.72
N ARG A 313 9.18 9.26 -20.74
CA ARG A 313 9.99 8.65 -21.83
C ARG A 313 11.25 9.45 -22.19
N GLN A 314 11.92 10.05 -21.22
CA GLN A 314 13.19 10.74 -21.49
C GLN A 314 14.30 9.71 -21.72
N GLU A 315 14.85 9.68 -22.95
CA GLU A 315 15.85 8.68 -23.39
C GLU A 315 17.17 8.76 -22.61
N SER A 316 17.58 9.95 -22.17
CA SER A 316 18.80 10.15 -21.38
C SER A 316 18.50 10.24 -19.88
N ILE A 317 18.39 9.10 -19.20
CA ILE A 317 18.33 9.09 -17.74
C ILE A 317 19.74 9.04 -17.17
N SER A 318 20.27 10.18 -16.74
CA SER A 318 21.60 10.29 -16.09
C SER A 318 21.74 9.47 -14.80
N ILE A 319 20.61 9.10 -14.20
CA ILE A 319 20.54 8.33 -12.97
C ILE A 319 20.50 6.84 -13.34
N LYS A 320 21.46 6.04 -12.86
CA LYS A 320 21.42 4.58 -13.05
C LYS A 320 20.46 3.96 -12.06
N TYR A 321 19.54 3.12 -12.54
CA TYR A 321 18.57 2.47 -11.64
C TYR A 321 19.24 1.41 -10.76
N GLU A 322 20.34 0.84 -11.23
CA GLU A 322 21.18 -0.12 -10.52
C GLU A 322 21.70 0.47 -9.21
N ASP A 323 22.03 1.77 -9.18
CA ASP A 323 22.47 2.46 -7.96
C ASP A 323 21.36 2.51 -6.91
N ILE A 324 20.11 2.73 -7.35
CA ILE A 324 18.93 2.72 -6.48
C ILE A 324 18.71 1.32 -5.91
N LEU A 325 18.78 0.29 -6.76
CA LEU A 325 18.60 -1.10 -6.33
C LEU A 325 19.71 -1.55 -5.36
N ASN A 326 20.97 -1.27 -5.68
CA ASN A 326 22.11 -1.61 -4.84
C ASN A 326 22.01 -0.95 -3.46
N PHE A 327 21.61 0.33 -3.43
CA PHE A 327 21.38 1.01 -2.16
C PHE A 327 20.20 0.41 -1.39
N TYR A 328 19.09 0.10 -2.07
CA TYR A 328 17.96 -0.57 -1.46
C TYR A 328 18.37 -1.89 -0.80
N PHE A 329 19.10 -2.77 -1.49
CA PHE A 329 19.54 -4.05 -0.92
C PHE A 329 20.49 -3.87 0.27
N LYS A 330 21.40 -2.88 0.21
CA LYS A 330 22.26 -2.50 1.34
C LYS A 330 21.45 -2.01 2.55
N LEU A 331 20.48 -1.13 2.33
CA LEU A 331 19.61 -0.62 3.38
C LEU A 331 18.74 -1.74 3.97
N LYS A 332 18.19 -2.61 3.11
CA LYS A 332 17.35 -3.73 3.53
C LYS A 332 18.10 -4.73 4.42
N SER A 333 19.36 -4.98 4.11
CA SER A 333 20.21 -5.91 4.88
C SER A 333 20.57 -5.37 6.27
N SER A 334 20.64 -4.04 6.44
CA SER A 334 21.03 -3.39 7.70
C SER A 334 19.85 -2.92 8.55
N ASN A 335 18.76 -2.50 7.91
CA ASN A 335 17.55 -2.02 8.58
C ASN A 335 16.30 -2.38 7.76
N PRO A 336 15.86 -3.66 7.81
CA PRO A 336 14.87 -4.19 6.87
C PRO A 336 13.49 -3.54 6.97
N LEU A 337 13.15 -2.90 8.09
CA LEU A 337 11.83 -2.33 8.33
C LEU A 337 11.87 -0.81 8.53
N ASN A 338 12.97 -0.16 8.13
CA ASN A 338 13.10 1.29 8.16
C ASN A 338 12.05 1.96 7.27
N THR A 339 11.54 3.13 7.68
CA THR A 339 10.56 3.89 6.91
C THR A 339 11.04 4.23 5.48
N TRP A 340 12.30 4.63 5.29
CA TRP A 340 12.86 4.87 3.96
C TRP A 340 13.00 3.60 3.15
N ALA A 341 13.33 2.46 3.78
CA ALA A 341 13.36 1.17 3.09
C ALA A 341 11.96 0.81 2.55
N LEU A 342 10.89 1.03 3.33
CA LEU A 342 9.51 0.82 2.87
C LEU A 342 9.13 1.73 1.68
N TYR A 343 9.60 2.97 1.69
CA TYR A 343 9.41 3.90 0.57
C TYR A 343 10.16 3.41 -0.68
N LEU A 344 11.43 3.02 -0.52
CA LEU A 344 12.24 2.47 -1.61
C LEU A 344 11.66 1.17 -2.18
N GLU A 345 11.08 0.27 -1.36
CA GLU A 345 10.38 -0.92 -1.87
C GLU A 345 9.27 -0.56 -2.87
N SER A 346 8.52 0.50 -2.58
CA SER A 346 7.42 0.96 -3.42
C SER A 346 7.94 1.51 -4.75
N PHE A 347 9.00 2.31 -4.70
CA PHE A 347 9.59 2.87 -5.90
C PHE A 347 10.36 1.84 -6.73
N CYS A 348 11.09 0.92 -6.11
CA CYS A 348 11.78 -0.16 -6.83
C CYS A 348 10.78 -1.06 -7.56
N ALA A 349 9.64 -1.38 -6.94
CA ALA A 349 8.56 -2.11 -7.62
C ALA A 349 8.03 -1.33 -8.84
N GLN A 350 7.77 -0.03 -8.70
CA GLN A 350 7.30 0.81 -9.81
C GLN A 350 8.34 0.95 -10.93
N ILE A 351 9.62 1.09 -10.59
CA ILE A 351 10.72 1.15 -11.55
C ILE A 351 10.81 -0.16 -12.33
N CYS A 352 10.81 -1.31 -11.63
CA CYS A 352 10.87 -2.62 -12.26
C CYS A 352 9.67 -2.85 -13.18
N MET A 353 8.47 -2.45 -12.74
CA MET A 353 7.26 -2.53 -13.55
C MET A 353 7.37 -1.70 -14.83
N LEU A 354 7.76 -0.43 -14.73
CA LEU A 354 7.93 0.46 -15.89
C LEU A 354 9.02 0.00 -16.85
N LYS A 355 10.01 -0.76 -16.36
CA LYS A 355 11.09 -1.35 -17.17
C LYS A 355 10.82 -2.80 -17.58
N ASN A 356 9.61 -3.33 -17.37
CA ASN A 356 9.22 -4.72 -17.65
C ASN A 356 10.21 -5.75 -17.09
N LYS A 357 10.64 -5.55 -15.84
CA LYS A 357 11.60 -6.41 -15.15
C LYS A 357 10.91 -7.52 -14.35
N PRO A 358 11.37 -8.78 -14.42
CA PRO A 358 10.74 -9.91 -13.71
C PRO A 358 10.75 -9.75 -12.18
N GLU A 359 11.71 -8.99 -11.63
CA GLU A 359 11.90 -8.74 -10.20
C GLU A 359 10.75 -7.92 -9.58
N THR A 360 9.85 -7.35 -10.39
CA THR A 360 8.67 -6.58 -9.95
C THR A 360 7.87 -7.34 -8.87
N ALA A 361 7.60 -8.63 -9.11
CA ALA A 361 6.86 -9.46 -8.15
C ALA A 361 7.60 -9.63 -6.82
N GLU A 362 8.94 -9.68 -6.83
CA GLU A 362 9.76 -9.82 -5.63
C GLU A 362 9.71 -8.57 -4.76
N PHE A 363 9.80 -7.38 -5.36
CA PHE A 363 9.67 -6.11 -4.61
C PHE A 363 8.28 -5.94 -4.00
N TYR A 364 7.23 -6.32 -4.74
CA TYR A 364 5.87 -6.33 -4.22
C TYR A 364 5.70 -7.30 -3.05
N LYS A 365 6.24 -8.52 -3.15
CA LYS A 365 6.26 -9.49 -2.05
C LYS A 365 7.04 -8.97 -0.84
N ALA A 366 8.21 -8.35 -1.06
CA ALA A 366 9.00 -7.73 0.00
C ALA A 366 8.20 -6.62 0.71
N ARG A 367 7.52 -5.76 -0.06
CA ARG A 367 6.66 -4.69 0.47
C ARG A 367 5.51 -5.24 1.31
N ILE A 368 4.81 -6.27 0.85
CA ILE A 368 3.75 -6.94 1.62
C ILE A 368 4.32 -7.43 2.96
N ASN A 369 5.43 -8.19 2.92
CA ASN A 369 6.05 -8.75 4.11
C ASN A 369 6.49 -7.67 5.10
N SER A 370 7.13 -6.60 4.63
CA SER A 370 7.54 -5.49 5.46
C SER A 370 6.36 -4.77 6.10
N ASN A 371 5.23 -4.65 5.39
CA ASN A 371 4.00 -4.08 5.93
C ASN A 371 3.30 -5.01 6.93
N ILE A 372 3.31 -6.33 6.74
CA ILE A 372 2.87 -7.28 7.76
C ILE A 372 3.66 -7.08 9.05
N LEU A 373 4.99 -6.97 8.94
CA LEU A 373 5.89 -6.88 10.09
C LEU A 373 5.82 -5.52 10.81
N SER A 374 5.69 -4.42 10.07
CA SER A 374 5.76 -3.03 10.59
C SER A 374 4.40 -2.31 10.71
N GLY A 375 3.52 -2.48 9.72
CA GLY A 375 2.31 -1.67 9.47
C GLY A 375 0.99 -2.37 9.76
N GLY A 376 0.98 -3.70 9.89
CA GLY A 376 -0.21 -4.53 10.19
C GLY A 376 -0.90 -5.08 8.95
N HIS A 377 -1.66 -6.17 9.14
CA HIS A 377 -2.21 -7.00 8.07
C HIS A 377 -3.14 -6.30 7.08
N ILE A 378 -3.83 -5.24 7.50
CA ILE A 378 -4.82 -4.54 6.66
C ILE A 378 -4.17 -3.91 5.42
N TYR A 379 -3.06 -3.17 5.60
CA TYR A 379 -2.39 -2.51 4.49
C TYR A 379 -1.64 -3.51 3.60
N ALA A 380 -1.11 -4.58 4.19
CA ALA A 380 -0.50 -5.68 3.43
C ALA A 380 -1.52 -6.41 2.54
N ALA A 381 -2.74 -6.62 3.03
CA ALA A 381 -3.80 -7.21 2.24
C ALA A 381 -4.32 -6.27 1.14
N TYR A 382 -4.37 -4.97 1.42
CA TYR A 382 -4.63 -3.96 0.40
C TYR A 382 -3.59 -4.06 -0.72
N LEU A 383 -2.30 -4.05 -0.38
CA LEU A 383 -1.22 -4.21 -1.36
C LEU A 383 -1.34 -5.50 -2.20
N LEU A 384 -1.60 -6.64 -1.55
CA LEU A 384 -1.78 -7.91 -2.26
C LEU A 384 -2.92 -7.82 -3.28
N PHE A 385 -4.04 -7.23 -2.89
CA PHE A 385 -5.15 -7.00 -3.81
C PHE A 385 -4.74 -6.12 -4.99
N TYR A 386 -4.02 -5.01 -4.78
CA TYR A 386 -3.56 -4.17 -5.89
C TYR A 386 -2.60 -4.90 -6.82
N ILE A 387 -1.74 -5.77 -6.30
CA ILE A 387 -0.83 -6.56 -7.14
C ILE A 387 -1.61 -7.53 -8.02
N GLU A 388 -2.58 -8.25 -7.45
CA GLU A 388 -3.43 -9.15 -8.24
C GLU A 388 -4.34 -8.37 -9.20
N TRP A 389 -4.83 -7.20 -8.79
CA TRP A 389 -5.54 -6.26 -9.65
C TRP A 389 -4.69 -5.84 -10.85
N GLU A 390 -3.45 -5.37 -10.65
CA GLU A 390 -2.57 -4.93 -11.73
C GLU A 390 -2.27 -6.05 -12.73
N LYS A 391 -2.02 -7.29 -12.25
CA LYS A 391 -1.86 -8.46 -13.12
C LYS A 391 -3.10 -8.69 -13.98
N TYR A 392 -4.28 -8.58 -13.37
CA TYR A 392 -5.54 -8.77 -14.07
C TYR A 392 -5.80 -7.68 -15.12
N ILE A 393 -5.55 -6.42 -14.75
CA ILE A 393 -5.62 -5.28 -15.67
C ILE A 393 -4.65 -5.48 -16.85
N ALA A 394 -3.45 -5.99 -16.60
CA ALA A 394 -2.51 -6.35 -17.67
C ALA A 394 -3.13 -7.40 -18.60
N TYR A 395 -3.67 -8.51 -18.09
CA TYR A 395 -4.32 -9.51 -18.95
C TYR A 395 -5.46 -8.95 -19.82
N ILE A 396 -6.25 -8.00 -19.31
CA ILE A 396 -7.29 -7.34 -20.12
C ILE A 396 -6.65 -6.48 -21.22
N LYS A 397 -5.62 -5.69 -20.90
CA LYS A 397 -4.92 -4.87 -21.90
C LYS A 397 -4.28 -5.74 -22.97
N ASP A 398 -3.65 -6.84 -22.56
CA ASP A 398 -3.00 -7.83 -23.41
C ASP A 398 -3.96 -8.54 -24.38
N SER A 399 -5.27 -8.53 -24.08
CA SER A 399 -6.32 -9.06 -24.95
C SER A 399 -6.66 -8.15 -26.13
N LEU A 400 -6.16 -6.91 -26.15
CA LEU A 400 -6.45 -5.96 -27.22
C LEU A 400 -5.61 -6.29 -28.45
N TYR A 401 -6.24 -6.30 -29.62
CA TYR A 401 -5.58 -6.51 -30.91
C TYR A 401 -6.17 -5.58 -31.98
N ILE A 402 -5.43 -5.34 -33.06
CA ILE A 402 -5.94 -4.60 -34.23
C ILE A 402 -6.73 -5.58 -35.11
N ASN A 403 -8.01 -5.30 -35.31
CA ASN A 403 -8.87 -6.12 -36.17
C ASN A 403 -8.73 -5.74 -37.66
N SER A 404 -9.48 -6.42 -38.54
CA SER A 404 -9.50 -6.16 -39.98
C SER A 404 -9.96 -4.75 -40.41
N ASP A 405 -10.63 -4.02 -39.52
CA ASP A 405 -11.07 -2.65 -39.75
C ASP A 405 -10.03 -1.61 -39.29
N ASN A 406 -8.82 -2.05 -38.92
CA ASN A 406 -7.76 -1.24 -38.32
C ASN A 406 -8.20 -0.51 -37.05
N ILE A 407 -9.07 -1.13 -36.23
CA ILE A 407 -9.42 -0.63 -34.90
C ILE A 407 -8.95 -1.59 -33.82
N LEU A 408 -8.70 -1.04 -32.63
CA LEU A 408 -8.32 -1.83 -31.46
C LEU A 408 -9.56 -2.52 -30.85
N VAL A 409 -9.56 -3.84 -30.73
CA VAL A 409 -10.69 -4.62 -30.20
C VAL A 409 -10.20 -5.61 -29.15
N SER A 410 -10.99 -5.84 -28.11
CA SER A 410 -10.69 -6.85 -27.08
C SER A 410 -11.07 -8.26 -27.53
N GLU A 411 -10.11 -9.17 -27.48
CA GLU A 411 -10.27 -10.61 -27.66
C GLU A 411 -10.96 -11.26 -26.46
N LYS A 412 -11.38 -12.52 -26.61
CA LYS A 412 -11.86 -13.34 -25.50
C LYS A 412 -10.70 -13.68 -24.57
N ILE A 413 -10.88 -13.40 -23.28
CA ILE A 413 -9.89 -13.70 -22.24
C ILE A 413 -10.06 -15.14 -21.77
N ASP A 414 -8.95 -15.81 -21.47
CA ASP A 414 -8.92 -17.16 -20.91
C ASP A 414 -9.74 -17.25 -19.60
N LYS A 415 -10.68 -18.20 -19.55
CA LYS A 415 -11.59 -18.37 -18.41
C LYS A 415 -10.88 -18.69 -17.10
N THR A 416 -9.77 -19.42 -17.15
CA THR A 416 -8.98 -19.78 -15.95
C THR A 416 -8.33 -18.54 -15.35
N ILE A 417 -7.85 -17.60 -16.18
CA ILE A 417 -7.33 -16.30 -15.71
C ILE A 417 -8.42 -15.52 -14.96
N LEU A 418 -9.62 -15.45 -15.53
CA LEU A 418 -10.77 -14.73 -14.95
C LEU A 418 -11.26 -15.38 -13.64
N GLN A 419 -11.31 -16.71 -13.58
CA GLN A 419 -11.64 -17.46 -12.36
C GLN A 419 -10.60 -17.26 -11.25
N ASN A 420 -9.32 -17.22 -11.60
CA ASN A 420 -8.26 -16.93 -10.64
C ASN A 420 -8.40 -15.53 -10.04
N ALA A 421 -8.79 -14.55 -10.85
CA ALA A 421 -9.05 -13.18 -10.40
C ALA A 421 -10.26 -13.11 -9.45
N ASP A 422 -11.37 -13.77 -9.78
CA ASP A 422 -12.54 -13.83 -8.89
C ASP A 422 -12.21 -14.52 -7.55
N ASN A 423 -11.46 -15.63 -7.61
CA ASN A 423 -10.97 -16.31 -6.40
C ASN A 423 -10.05 -15.42 -5.56
N ALA A 424 -9.17 -14.63 -6.19
CA ALA A 424 -8.32 -13.66 -5.50
C ALA A 424 -9.14 -12.56 -4.80
N CYS A 425 -10.21 -12.07 -5.44
CA CYS A 425 -11.17 -11.13 -4.85
C CYS A 425 -11.87 -11.72 -3.63
N LEU A 426 -12.43 -12.93 -3.77
CA LEU A 426 -13.14 -13.62 -2.69
C LEU A 426 -12.22 -13.92 -1.51
N ASN A 427 -11.00 -14.39 -1.78
CA ASN A 427 -9.99 -14.62 -0.76
C ASN A 427 -9.64 -13.31 -0.04
N THR A 428 -9.44 -12.23 -0.79
CA THR A 428 -9.17 -10.90 -0.22
C THR A 428 -10.31 -10.43 0.69
N ILE A 429 -11.57 -10.53 0.27
CA ILE A 429 -12.73 -10.20 1.10
C ILE A 429 -12.76 -11.08 2.35
N ASN A 430 -12.51 -12.39 2.19
CA ASN A 430 -12.56 -13.35 3.27
C ASN A 430 -11.46 -13.11 4.33
N TYR A 431 -10.25 -12.77 3.90
CA TYR A 431 -9.14 -12.42 4.80
C TYR A 431 -9.38 -11.08 5.50
N ASN A 432 -10.19 -10.19 4.92
CA ASN A 432 -10.39 -8.83 5.38
C ASN A 432 -11.80 -8.54 5.87
N LYS A 433 -12.56 -9.55 6.34
CA LYS A 433 -13.94 -9.37 6.84
C LYS A 433 -14.07 -8.28 7.93
N SER A 434 -13.00 -7.96 8.65
CA SER A 434 -12.96 -6.89 9.67
C SER A 434 -12.64 -5.50 9.11
N VAL A 435 -12.19 -5.39 7.85
CA VAL A 435 -11.78 -4.13 7.22
C VAL A 435 -13.03 -3.40 6.72
N LYS A 436 -13.49 -2.42 7.50
CA LYS A 436 -14.64 -1.56 7.15
C LYS A 436 -14.23 -0.40 6.22
N ASN A 437 -13.40 -0.66 5.22
CA ASN A 437 -13.06 0.35 4.22
C ASN A 437 -13.97 0.17 2.99
N GLY A 438 -14.95 1.08 2.84
CA GLY A 438 -15.90 1.03 1.74
C GLY A 438 -15.26 1.19 0.37
N ASP A 439 -14.16 1.94 0.26
CA ASP A 439 -13.45 2.14 -1.01
C ASP A 439 -12.74 0.84 -1.44
N PHE A 440 -12.05 0.18 -0.51
CA PHE A 440 -11.39 -1.11 -0.78
C PHE A 440 -12.38 -2.20 -1.17
N ILE A 441 -13.50 -2.30 -0.43
CA ILE A 441 -14.56 -3.25 -0.75
C ILE A 441 -15.14 -2.96 -2.14
N ARG A 442 -15.32 -1.68 -2.49
CA ARG A 442 -15.81 -1.26 -3.81
C ARG A 442 -14.83 -1.67 -4.92
N ASP A 443 -13.54 -1.43 -4.74
CA ASP A 443 -12.53 -1.79 -5.74
C ASP A 443 -12.51 -3.31 -5.96
N ILE A 444 -12.58 -4.12 -4.90
CA ILE A 444 -12.68 -5.58 -5.03
C ILE A 444 -13.96 -5.99 -5.79
N TYR A 445 -15.09 -5.38 -5.47
CA TYR A 445 -16.33 -5.66 -6.20
C TYR A 445 -16.22 -5.25 -7.67
N MET A 446 -15.54 -4.15 -7.97
CA MET A 446 -15.30 -3.73 -9.34
C MET A 446 -14.53 -4.79 -10.12
N LEU A 447 -13.46 -5.33 -9.52
CA LEU A 447 -12.66 -6.39 -10.13
C LEU A 447 -13.49 -7.62 -10.42
N GLN A 448 -14.29 -8.04 -9.43
CA GLN A 448 -15.18 -9.19 -9.56
C GLN A 448 -16.21 -8.97 -10.67
N LEU A 449 -16.81 -7.77 -10.76
CA LEU A 449 -17.77 -7.47 -11.81
C LEU A 449 -17.12 -7.41 -13.20
N LEU A 450 -15.89 -6.91 -13.30
CA LEU A 450 -15.11 -6.95 -14.55
C LEU A 450 -14.76 -8.39 -14.94
N ALA A 451 -14.32 -9.22 -14.00
CA ALA A 451 -14.02 -10.64 -14.24
C ALA A 451 -15.23 -11.39 -14.80
N VAL A 452 -16.38 -11.24 -14.15
CA VAL A 452 -17.64 -11.80 -14.65
C VAL A 452 -18.01 -11.21 -16.01
N TYR A 453 -17.80 -9.90 -16.20
CA TYR A 453 -18.07 -9.27 -17.49
C TYR A 453 -17.23 -9.90 -18.61
N PHE A 454 -15.92 -10.06 -18.43
CA PHE A 454 -15.03 -10.62 -19.45
C PHE A 454 -15.20 -12.14 -19.67
N GLN A 455 -15.76 -12.87 -18.71
CA GLN A 455 -15.87 -14.34 -18.75
C GLN A 455 -17.01 -14.86 -19.63
N GLU A 456 -18.11 -14.11 -19.70
CA GLU A 456 -19.36 -14.58 -20.28
C GLU A 456 -19.58 -13.94 -21.65
N ASP A 457 -19.75 -14.75 -22.71
CA ASP A 457 -20.12 -14.23 -24.03
C ASP A 457 -21.60 -13.78 -24.06
N ASN A 458 -22.47 -14.48 -23.30
CA ASN A 458 -23.87 -14.11 -23.06
C ASN A 458 -24.17 -14.19 -21.55
N PHE A 459 -24.94 -13.23 -21.00
CA PHE A 459 -25.42 -13.31 -19.61
C PHE A 459 -26.80 -13.96 -19.59
N ASP A 460 -27.04 -14.84 -18.62
CA ASP A 460 -28.40 -15.15 -18.18
C ASP A 460 -28.98 -13.96 -17.38
N ASN A 461 -30.31 -13.87 -17.32
CA ASN A 461 -31.03 -12.80 -16.62
C ASN A 461 -30.62 -12.72 -15.14
N GLU A 462 -30.41 -13.86 -14.49
CA GLU A 462 -30.02 -13.89 -13.07
C GLU A 462 -28.65 -13.23 -12.82
N LYS A 463 -27.65 -13.51 -13.65
CA LYS A 463 -26.31 -12.89 -13.57
C LYS A 463 -26.35 -11.41 -13.93
N ALA A 464 -27.10 -11.02 -14.96
CA ALA A 464 -27.26 -9.62 -15.34
C ALA A 464 -27.91 -8.81 -14.20
N VAL A 465 -29.00 -9.32 -13.61
CA VAL A 465 -29.66 -8.74 -12.44
C VAL A 465 -28.72 -8.69 -11.24
N LEU A 466 -27.92 -9.73 -11.00
CA LEU A 466 -26.93 -9.74 -9.92
C LEU A 466 -25.88 -8.63 -10.10
N ILE A 467 -25.30 -8.49 -11.29
CA ILE A 467 -24.29 -7.47 -11.62
C ILE A 467 -24.90 -6.07 -11.51
N CYS A 468 -26.01 -5.81 -12.20
CA CYS A 468 -26.69 -4.52 -12.17
C CYS A 468 -27.18 -4.16 -10.77
N GLY A 469 -27.68 -5.13 -9.99
CA GLY A 469 -28.10 -4.95 -8.61
C GLY A 469 -26.92 -4.57 -7.70
N LYS A 470 -25.77 -5.24 -7.86
CA LYS A 470 -24.53 -4.89 -7.14
C LYS A 470 -24.06 -3.47 -7.53
N LEU A 471 -24.01 -3.13 -8.83
CA LEU A 471 -23.65 -1.80 -9.30
C LEU A 471 -24.60 -0.72 -8.76
N ASN A 472 -25.91 -0.95 -8.78
CA ASN A 472 -26.90 -0.01 -8.23
C ASN A 472 -26.68 0.20 -6.71
N ARG A 473 -26.37 -0.84 -5.95
CA ARG A 473 -26.03 -0.68 -4.52
C ARG A 473 -24.76 0.17 -4.32
N LEU A 474 -23.75 -0.01 -5.18
CA LEU A 474 -22.52 0.79 -5.15
C LEU A 474 -22.79 2.25 -5.56
N ILE A 475 -23.56 2.49 -6.62
CA ILE A 475 -23.95 3.83 -7.10
C ILE A 475 -24.80 4.57 -6.05
N ASN A 476 -25.78 3.88 -5.45
CA ASN A 476 -26.71 4.48 -4.49
C ASN A 476 -26.09 4.75 -3.12
N THR A 477 -24.94 4.17 -2.81
CA THR A 477 -24.17 4.54 -1.61
C THR A 477 -23.46 5.87 -1.86
N LYS A 478 -24.19 7.00 -1.75
CA LYS A 478 -23.82 8.43 -1.98
C LYS A 478 -22.50 8.92 -1.33
N ARG A 479 -21.36 8.33 -1.65
CA ARG A 479 -20.02 8.74 -1.19
C ARG A 479 -19.12 8.94 -2.40
N ASN A 480 -18.87 10.21 -2.80
CA ASN A 480 -17.87 10.67 -3.79
C ASN A 480 -17.19 9.51 -4.53
N ILE A 481 -17.88 8.95 -5.51
CA ILE A 481 -17.35 7.85 -6.29
C ILE A 481 -16.54 8.50 -7.42
N ASN A 482 -15.22 8.48 -7.28
CA ASN A 482 -14.37 8.54 -8.47
C ASN A 482 -14.79 7.34 -9.35
N HIS A 483 -15.03 7.54 -10.65
CA HIS A 483 -15.48 6.50 -11.60
C HIS A 483 -16.99 6.17 -11.62
N LEU A 484 -17.87 7.05 -11.12
CA LEU A 484 -19.33 6.85 -11.22
C LEU A 484 -19.78 6.58 -12.65
N ARG A 485 -19.21 7.34 -13.61
CA ARG A 485 -19.51 7.17 -15.02
C ARG A 485 -19.08 5.80 -15.55
N SER A 486 -17.90 5.30 -15.13
CA SER A 486 -17.39 3.98 -15.53
C SER A 486 -18.35 2.86 -15.08
N PHE A 487 -18.95 2.99 -13.89
CA PHE A 487 -20.00 2.06 -13.43
C PHE A 487 -21.25 2.09 -14.30
N GLU A 488 -21.69 3.28 -14.73
CA GLU A 488 -22.84 3.42 -15.61
C GLU A 488 -22.57 2.81 -17.00
N ILE A 489 -21.34 2.92 -17.55
CA ILE A 489 -20.97 2.23 -18.79
C ILE A 489 -21.01 0.71 -18.62
N ILE A 490 -20.37 0.17 -17.58
CA ILE A 490 -20.36 -1.29 -17.36
C ILE A 490 -21.79 -1.80 -17.22
N LYS A 491 -22.63 -1.08 -16.48
CA LYS A 491 -24.06 -1.39 -16.31
C LYS A 491 -24.81 -1.39 -17.63
N HIS A 492 -24.60 -0.39 -18.49
CA HIS A 492 -25.23 -0.36 -19.82
C HIS A 492 -24.72 -1.49 -20.72
N CYS A 493 -23.42 -1.78 -20.71
CA CYS A 493 -22.84 -2.89 -21.48
C CYS A 493 -23.44 -4.24 -21.05
N VAL A 494 -23.58 -4.49 -19.75
CA VAL A 494 -24.18 -5.73 -19.23
C VAL A 494 -25.63 -5.89 -19.70
N LYS A 495 -26.44 -4.82 -19.63
CA LYS A 495 -27.82 -4.83 -20.13
C LYS A 495 -27.91 -5.10 -21.62
N ILE A 496 -27.03 -4.52 -22.42
CA ILE A 496 -27.02 -4.76 -23.87
C ILE A 496 -26.67 -6.23 -24.18
N VAL A 497 -25.70 -6.81 -23.46
CA VAL A 497 -25.34 -8.24 -23.61
C VAL A 497 -26.48 -9.16 -23.16
N GLU A 498 -27.13 -8.86 -22.04
CA GLU A 498 -28.31 -9.60 -21.57
C GLU A 498 -29.44 -9.60 -22.61
N ASN A 499 -29.72 -8.44 -23.21
CA ASN A 499 -30.83 -8.26 -24.16
C ASN A 499 -30.40 -8.51 -25.62
N SER A 500 -29.27 -9.20 -25.83
CA SER A 500 -28.70 -9.41 -27.16
C SER A 500 -29.37 -10.51 -27.98
N ASN A 501 -30.35 -11.21 -27.38
CA ASN A 501 -31.08 -12.30 -28.02
C ASN A 501 -31.93 -11.84 -29.21
N THR A 502 -32.34 -10.56 -29.26
CA THR A 502 -33.07 -9.99 -30.40
C THR A 502 -32.58 -8.58 -30.77
N SER A 503 -32.54 -8.27 -32.07
CA SER A 503 -32.11 -6.94 -32.54
C SER A 503 -33.03 -5.81 -32.04
N ALA A 504 -34.34 -6.07 -31.95
CA ALA A 504 -35.32 -5.09 -31.47
C ALA A 504 -35.15 -4.73 -29.99
N GLU A 505 -34.62 -5.64 -29.16
CA GLU A 505 -34.31 -5.35 -27.76
C GLU A 505 -33.02 -4.55 -27.61
N ILE A 506 -32.01 -4.83 -28.44
CA ILE A 506 -30.75 -4.06 -28.49
C ILE A 506 -31.04 -2.60 -28.85
N GLU A 507 -31.90 -2.34 -29.84
CA GLU A 507 -32.23 -0.99 -30.32
C GLU A 507 -32.70 -0.04 -29.21
N LYS A 508 -33.41 -0.55 -28.20
CA LYS A 508 -33.85 0.22 -27.01
C LYS A 508 -32.68 0.83 -26.24
N TYR A 509 -31.49 0.25 -26.33
CA TYR A 509 -30.30 0.67 -25.59
C TYR A 509 -29.30 1.47 -26.41
N ILE A 510 -29.45 1.54 -27.75
CA ILE A 510 -28.46 2.18 -28.63
C ILE A 510 -28.39 3.69 -28.38
N PHE A 511 -29.54 4.38 -28.38
CA PHE A 511 -29.56 5.82 -28.12
C PHE A 511 -29.03 6.20 -26.72
N PRO A 512 -29.46 5.53 -25.62
CA PRO A 512 -28.85 5.72 -24.30
C PRO A 512 -27.34 5.48 -24.27
N PHE A 513 -26.86 4.43 -24.94
CA PHE A 513 -25.44 4.10 -25.00
C PHE A 513 -24.65 5.16 -25.75
N LYS A 514 -25.12 5.62 -26.90
CA LYS A 514 -24.50 6.72 -27.67
C LYS A 514 -24.40 8.00 -26.83
N LYS A 515 -25.50 8.40 -26.18
CA LYS A 515 -25.52 9.58 -25.29
C LYS A 515 -24.50 9.47 -24.16
N LEU A 516 -24.35 8.27 -23.59
CA LEU A 516 -23.36 8.00 -22.55
C LEU A 516 -21.94 8.16 -23.11
N ILE A 517 -21.62 7.57 -24.26
CA ILE A 517 -20.31 7.73 -24.91
C ILE A 517 -19.99 9.21 -25.23
N ASP A 518 -20.98 9.97 -25.72
CA ASP A 518 -20.80 11.39 -26.01
C ASP A 518 -20.59 12.23 -24.74
N GLU A 519 -21.20 11.86 -23.61
CA GLU A 519 -20.91 12.49 -22.32
C GLU A 519 -19.47 12.21 -21.89
N PHE A 520 -18.98 10.98 -22.08
CA PHE A 520 -17.61 10.60 -21.76
C PHE A 520 -16.57 11.38 -22.56
N LYS A 521 -16.83 11.65 -23.84
CA LYS A 521 -15.95 12.49 -24.67
C LYS A 521 -15.77 13.91 -24.11
N LYS A 522 -16.69 14.41 -23.29
CA LYS A 522 -16.55 15.72 -22.60
C LYS A 522 -15.59 15.68 -21.41
N TYR A 523 -15.25 14.50 -20.92
CA TYR A 523 -14.40 14.28 -19.75
C TYR A 523 -13.33 13.20 -20.05
N PRO A 524 -12.39 13.48 -20.96
CA PRO A 524 -11.41 12.49 -21.44
C PRO A 524 -10.57 11.86 -20.32
N ASN A 525 -10.30 12.59 -19.24
CA ASN A 525 -9.56 12.08 -18.08
C ASN A 525 -10.27 10.93 -17.36
N GLU A 526 -11.55 10.67 -17.64
CA GLU A 526 -12.31 9.54 -17.11
C GLU A 526 -12.33 8.32 -18.04
N ILE A 527 -11.86 8.48 -19.28
CA ILE A 527 -11.67 7.36 -20.22
C ILE A 527 -10.25 6.85 -20.04
N ASP A 528 -10.12 5.57 -19.69
CA ASP A 528 -8.85 4.86 -19.71
C ASP A 528 -8.92 3.67 -20.68
N LEU A 529 -7.77 3.05 -20.92
CA LEU A 529 -7.65 1.89 -21.81
C LEU A 529 -8.54 0.71 -21.36
N MET A 530 -8.81 0.60 -20.06
CA MET A 530 -9.67 -0.45 -19.50
C MET A 530 -11.13 -0.26 -19.87
N LEU A 531 -11.63 0.96 -19.74
CA LEU A 531 -12.98 1.31 -20.11
C LEU A 531 -13.21 1.16 -21.62
N TYR A 532 -12.22 1.56 -22.41
CA TYR A 532 -12.21 1.29 -23.85
C TYR A 532 -12.26 -0.22 -24.14
N ALA A 533 -11.46 -1.04 -23.44
CA ALA A 533 -11.48 -2.50 -23.60
C ALA A 533 -12.87 -3.09 -23.33
N ILE A 534 -13.58 -2.61 -22.30
CA ILE A 534 -14.96 -3.03 -21.98
C ILE A 534 -15.91 -2.67 -23.13
N ILE A 535 -15.86 -1.42 -23.61
CA ILE A 535 -16.71 -0.94 -24.71
C ILE A 535 -16.42 -1.70 -26.01
N SER A 536 -15.15 -1.95 -26.33
CA SER A 536 -14.76 -2.69 -27.53
C SER A 536 -15.17 -4.17 -27.45
N SER A 537 -15.08 -4.79 -26.28
CA SER A 537 -15.58 -6.15 -26.03
C SER A 537 -17.09 -6.26 -26.27
N LEU A 538 -17.87 -5.22 -25.96
CA LEU A 538 -19.30 -5.19 -26.27
C LEU A 538 -19.55 -5.34 -27.79
N ALA A 539 -18.86 -4.54 -28.62
CA ALA A 539 -19.01 -4.62 -30.07
C ALA A 539 -18.69 -6.01 -30.62
N ARG A 540 -17.62 -6.65 -30.12
CA ARG A 540 -17.27 -8.03 -30.48
C ARG A 540 -18.39 -9.02 -30.19
N ARG A 541 -19.04 -8.92 -29.02
CA ARG A 541 -20.04 -9.90 -28.55
C ARG A 541 -21.36 -9.78 -29.28
N ILE A 542 -21.87 -8.54 -29.40
CA ILE A 542 -23.21 -8.30 -29.93
C ILE A 542 -23.22 -8.42 -31.46
N LYS A 543 -22.09 -8.12 -32.12
CA LYS A 543 -21.96 -8.07 -33.59
C LYS A 543 -23.04 -7.21 -34.27
N ASN A 544 -23.59 -6.22 -33.55
CA ASN A 544 -24.55 -5.25 -34.08
C ASN A 544 -23.82 -4.11 -34.80
N LYS A 545 -24.31 -3.72 -35.97
CA LYS A 545 -23.68 -2.72 -36.84
C LYS A 545 -23.58 -1.34 -36.18
N GLU A 546 -24.64 -0.89 -35.50
CA GLU A 546 -24.68 0.43 -34.87
C GLU A 546 -23.78 0.50 -33.63
N ILE A 547 -23.78 -0.53 -32.79
CA ILE A 547 -22.85 -0.62 -31.66
C ILE A 547 -21.40 -0.61 -32.17
N THR A 548 -21.11 -1.36 -33.23
CA THR A 548 -19.76 -1.38 -33.85
C THR A 548 -19.37 0.00 -34.40
N ALA A 549 -20.30 0.74 -35.01
CA ALA A 549 -20.06 2.10 -35.48
C ALA A 549 -19.74 3.05 -34.31
N ILE A 550 -20.48 2.98 -33.21
CA ILE A 550 -20.21 3.80 -32.01
C ILE A 550 -18.79 3.54 -31.46
N VAL A 551 -18.34 2.28 -31.43
CA VAL A 551 -16.99 1.93 -30.97
C VAL A 551 -15.92 2.41 -31.95
N LYS A 552 -16.15 2.29 -33.27
CA LYS A 552 -15.25 2.83 -34.31
C LYS A 552 -15.07 4.34 -34.16
N ASP A 553 -16.17 5.06 -33.95
CA ASP A 553 -16.15 6.51 -33.75
C ASP A 553 -15.43 6.90 -32.46
N LEU A 554 -15.57 6.13 -31.39
CA LEU A 554 -14.83 6.34 -30.15
C LEU A 554 -13.32 6.11 -30.36
N TYR A 555 -12.93 5.03 -31.03
CA TYR A 555 -11.52 4.74 -31.33
C TYR A 555 -10.87 5.88 -32.12
N ARG A 556 -11.48 6.30 -33.24
CA ARG A 556 -10.96 7.39 -34.08
C ARG A 556 -10.85 8.70 -33.32
N TRP A 557 -11.83 8.99 -32.45
CA TRP A 557 -11.78 10.17 -31.61
C TRP A 557 -10.63 10.11 -30.60
N LEU A 558 -10.40 8.95 -29.95
CA LEU A 558 -9.28 8.74 -29.04
C LEU A 558 -7.94 8.84 -29.76
N GLU A 559 -7.81 8.24 -30.94
CA GLU A 559 -6.60 8.32 -31.77
C GLU A 559 -6.25 9.77 -32.13
N ALA A 560 -7.24 10.59 -32.49
CA ALA A 560 -7.03 11.97 -32.88
C ALA A 560 -6.80 12.94 -31.71
N ASN A 561 -7.47 12.72 -30.56
CA ASN A 561 -7.49 13.71 -29.46
C ASN A 561 -6.73 13.27 -28.21
N HIS A 562 -6.62 11.96 -27.98
CA HIS A 562 -6.04 11.35 -26.78
C HIS A 562 -5.20 10.09 -27.10
N PRO A 563 -4.22 10.18 -28.02
CA PRO A 563 -3.42 9.03 -28.44
C PRO A 563 -2.67 8.37 -27.28
N GLU A 564 -2.39 9.11 -26.20
CA GLU A 564 -1.78 8.60 -24.97
C GLU A 564 -2.57 7.46 -24.31
N ILE A 565 -3.90 7.38 -24.50
CA ILE A 565 -4.75 6.33 -23.96
C ILE A 565 -4.53 5.01 -24.72
N LEU A 566 -4.38 5.06 -26.04
CA LEU A 566 -4.25 3.89 -26.92
C LEU A 566 -2.80 3.41 -27.06
N ALA A 567 -1.84 4.33 -26.93
CA ALA A 567 -0.41 4.07 -27.11
C ALA A 567 0.19 2.90 -26.31
N PRO A 568 -0.27 2.57 -25.08
CA PRO A 568 0.23 1.38 -24.37
C PRO A 568 -0.09 0.08 -25.12
N ALA A 569 -1.33 -0.09 -25.57
CA ALA A 569 -1.76 -1.31 -26.27
C ALA A 569 -1.14 -1.41 -27.67
N LEU A 570 -1.12 -0.30 -28.42
CA LEU A 570 -0.56 -0.29 -29.79
C LEU A 570 0.92 -0.68 -29.80
N ARG A 571 1.71 -0.17 -28.85
CA ARG A 571 3.14 -0.53 -28.72
C ARG A 571 3.33 -2.00 -28.37
N GLU A 572 2.51 -2.53 -27.48
CA GLU A 572 2.61 -3.93 -27.10
C GLU A 572 2.29 -4.86 -28.28
N ILE A 573 1.30 -4.50 -29.09
CA ILE A 573 0.99 -5.17 -30.35
C ILE A 573 2.18 -5.08 -31.30
N GLU A 574 2.76 -3.90 -31.50
CA GLU A 574 3.96 -3.71 -32.33
C GLU A 574 5.15 -4.56 -31.85
N GLU A 575 5.42 -4.61 -30.55
CA GLU A 575 6.50 -5.41 -29.96
C GLU A 575 6.27 -6.92 -30.17
N ARG A 576 5.04 -7.40 -29.98
CA ARG A 576 4.67 -8.80 -30.24
C ARG A 576 4.83 -9.14 -31.72
N THR A 577 4.33 -8.27 -32.60
CA THR A 577 4.41 -8.47 -34.06
C THR A 577 5.86 -8.44 -34.55
N SER A 578 6.70 -7.59 -33.97
CA SER A 578 8.13 -7.48 -34.30
C SER A 578 8.92 -8.70 -33.85
N LYS A 579 8.60 -9.27 -32.66
CA LYS A 579 9.21 -10.52 -32.16
C LYS A 579 8.84 -11.72 -33.01
N VAL A 580 7.59 -11.81 -33.48
CA VAL A 580 7.15 -12.90 -34.38
C VAL A 580 7.89 -12.83 -35.71
N LYS A 581 8.07 -11.63 -36.30
CA LYS A 581 8.86 -11.45 -37.53
C LYS A 581 10.33 -11.85 -37.40
N LEU A 582 10.95 -11.66 -36.23
CA LEU A 582 12.33 -12.10 -35.97
C LEU A 582 12.46 -13.63 -35.85
N ILE A 583 11.42 -14.31 -35.37
CA ILE A 583 11.39 -15.78 -35.26
C ILE A 583 11.14 -16.43 -36.63
N ASP A 584 10.31 -15.83 -37.49
CA ASP A 584 10.09 -16.33 -38.84
C ASP A 584 11.26 -16.02 -39.79
N GLY A 585 11.91 -14.85 -39.63
CA GLY A 585 13.13 -14.52 -40.38
C GLY A 585 14.34 -15.42 -40.07
N SER A 586 14.46 -15.89 -38.82
CA SER A 586 15.53 -16.83 -38.42
C SER A 586 15.27 -18.28 -38.86
N LYS A 587 14.02 -18.65 -39.16
CA LYS A 587 13.69 -19.92 -39.83
C LYS A 587 13.92 -19.88 -41.33
N GLN A 588 13.78 -18.72 -41.97
CA GLN A 588 14.06 -18.54 -43.40
C GLN A 588 15.56 -18.36 -43.72
N SER A 589 16.39 -17.97 -42.74
CA SER A 589 17.86 -17.95 -42.90
C SER A 589 18.55 -19.27 -42.53
N ALA A 590 17.78 -20.29 -42.14
CA ALA A 590 18.26 -21.61 -41.75
C ALA A 590 17.71 -22.75 -42.65
N ALA A 591 17.02 -22.37 -43.72
CA ALA A 591 16.63 -23.21 -44.85
C ALA A 591 17.35 -22.64 -46.10
#